data_AF-G5NLS9-F1
#
_entry.id   AF-G5NLS9-F1
#
_cell.length_a   1.000
_cell.length_b   1.000
_cell.length_c   1.000
_cell.angle_alpha   90.00
_cell.angle_beta   90.00
_cell.angle_gamma   90.00
#
_symmetry.space_group_name_H-M   'P 1'
#
loop_
_entity.id
_entity.type
_entity.pdbx_description
1 polymer ?
#
loop_
_entity_poly.entity_id
_entity_poly.type
_entity_poly.pdbx_seq_one_letter_code
_entity_poly.pdbx_strand_id
1 'polypeptide(L)' 'MYNVKKSIKLGIAPIGWRNDDIPEIGKENTYKQILSDAALTGFSGTEVLLS' A
#
# COMPACT_ATOMS: atom_id res chain seq x y z
N MET A 1 -29.92 -7.06 8.50
CA MET A 1 -29.47 -6.19 7.40
C MET A 1 -27.94 -6.17 7.41
N TYR A 2 -27.26 -6.64 6.36
CA TYR A 2 -25.80 -6.66 6.33
C TYR A 2 -25.26 -5.23 6.20
N ASN A 3 -24.36 -4.84 7.10
CA ASN A 3 -23.68 -3.55 7.02
C ASN A 3 -22.46 -3.69 6.09
N VAL A 4 -22.71 -3.58 4.79
CA VAL A 4 -21.71 -3.72 3.71
C VAL A 4 -20.49 -2.82 3.95
N LYS A 5 -20.70 -1.62 4.53
CA LYS A 5 -19.63 -0.65 4.80
C LYS A 5 -18.57 -1.18 5.77
N LYS A 6 -18.96 -2.03 6.74
CA LYS A 6 -18.02 -2.67 7.70
C LYS A 6 -17.32 -3.91 7.12
N SER A 7 -17.81 -4.46 6.02
CA SER A 7 -17.26 -5.66 5.38
C SER A 7 -16.20 -5.34 4.33
N ILE A 8 -16.13 -4.09 3.85
CA ILE A 8 -15.14 -3.66 2.86
C ILE A 8 -13.90 -3.13 3.60
N LYS A 9 -12.72 -3.64 3.22
CA LYS A 9 -11.42 -3.11 3.64
C LYS A 9 -10.80 -2.34 2.48
N LEU A 10 -10.38 -1.12 2.73
CA LEU A 10 -9.70 -0.29 1.73
C LEU A 10 -8.19 -0.52 1.84
N GLY A 11 -7.55 -0.85 0.73
CA GLY A 11 -6.10 -0.91 0.60
C GLY A 11 -5.58 0.19 -0.33
N ILE A 12 -4.26 0.39 -0.32
CA ILE A 12 -3.55 1.30 -1.22
C ILE A 12 -2.42 0.58 -1.92
N ALA A 13 -2.26 0.80 -3.23
CA ALA A 13 -1.22 0.15 -4.02
C ALA A 13 0.17 0.75 -3.72
N PRO A 14 1.23 -0.08 -3.64
CA PRO A 14 2.58 0.37 -3.29
C PRO A 14 3.29 1.12 -4.42
N ILE A 15 2.74 1.11 -5.65
CA ILE A 15 3.29 1.80 -6.83
C ILE A 15 3.48 3.31 -6.65
N GLY A 16 2.72 3.92 -5.73
CA GLY A 16 2.88 5.33 -5.37
C GLY A 16 4.18 5.65 -4.64
N TRP A 17 4.83 4.65 -4.02
CA TRP A 17 6.10 4.79 -3.32
C TRP A 17 7.29 4.23 -4.11
N ARG A 18 7.10 3.17 -4.89
CA ARG A 18 8.19 2.53 -5.64
C ARG A 18 7.66 1.88 -6.91
N ASN A 19 8.42 1.98 -7.99
CA ASN A 19 8.07 1.40 -9.28
C ASN A 19 8.91 0.14 -9.57
N ASP A 20 8.26 -0.95 -9.98
CA ASP A 20 8.96 -2.21 -10.31
C ASP A 20 9.56 -2.20 -11.71
N ASP A 21 8.91 -1.54 -12.68
CA ASP A 21 9.40 -1.41 -14.06
C ASP A 21 10.59 -0.43 -14.16
N ILE A 22 10.63 0.57 -13.28
CA ILE A 22 11.66 1.61 -13.19
C ILE A 22 12.18 1.68 -11.74
N PRO A 23 13.08 0.76 -11.33
CA PRO A 23 13.52 0.59 -9.94
C PRO A 23 14.19 1.81 -9.32
N GLU A 24 14.65 2.76 -10.12
CA GLU A 24 15.23 4.03 -9.67
C GLU A 24 14.18 4.94 -9.03
N ILE A 25 12.91 4.80 -9.38
CA ILE A 25 11.82 5.58 -8.81
C ILE A 25 11.44 4.97 -7.46
N GLY A 26 11.78 5.69 -6.38
CA GLY A 26 11.41 5.29 -5.03
C GLY A 26 12.23 4.12 -4.47
N LYS A 27 13.43 3.90 -5.01
CA LYS A 27 14.37 2.86 -4.58
C LYS A 27 14.70 2.92 -3.09
N GLU A 28 14.72 4.12 -2.54
CA GLU A 28 14.98 4.44 -1.14
C GLU A 28 13.83 4.02 -0.21
N ASN A 29 12.61 3.87 -0.75
CA ASN A 29 11.45 3.48 0.04
C ASN A 29 11.52 1.99 0.39
N THR A 30 11.67 1.72 1.68
CA THR A 30 11.65 0.36 2.20
C THR A 30 10.21 -0.14 2.33
N TYR A 31 10.00 -1.45 2.23
CA TYR A 31 8.68 -2.05 2.46
C TYR A 31 8.07 -1.68 3.81
N LYS A 32 8.90 -1.57 4.87
CA LYS A 32 8.46 -1.14 6.20
C LYS A 32 7.92 0.28 6.20
N GLN A 33 8.54 1.19 5.44
CA GLN A 33 8.09 2.58 5.34
C GLN A 33 6.77 2.67 4.58
N ILE A 34 6.63 1.94 3.47
CA ILE A 34 5.38 1.87 2.70
C ILE A 34 4.23 1.36 3.58
N LEU A 35 4.46 0.28 4.35
CA LEU A 35 3.46 -0.24 5.29
C LEU A 35 3.12 0.76 6.41
N SER A 36 4.12 1.46 6.94
CA SER A 36 3.94 2.49 7.96
C SER A 36 3.06 3.63 7.43
N ASP A 37 3.33 4.13 6.22
CA ASP A 37 2.58 5.22 5.61
C ASP A 37 1.15 4.79 5.26
N ALA A 38 0.96 3.59 4.72
CA ALA A 38 -0.36 3.02 4.45
C ALA A 38 -1.21 2.91 5.73
N ALA A 39 -0.59 2.50 6.84
CA ALA A 39 -1.28 2.43 8.14
C ALA A 39 -1.59 3.82 8.70
N LEU A 40 -0.65 4.77 8.65
CA LEU A 40 -0.82 6.14 9.15
C LEU A 40 -1.92 6.91 8.39
N THR A 41 -2.10 6.60 7.10
CA THR A 41 -3.15 7.19 6.25
C THR A 41 -4.51 6.51 6.38
N GLY A 42 -4.60 5.44 7.18
CA GLY A 42 -5.86 4.76 7.51
C GLY A 42 -6.27 3.64 6.55
N PHE A 43 -5.37 3.18 5.66
CA PHE A 43 -5.63 2.00 4.86
C PHE A 43 -5.43 0.72 5.68
N SER A 44 -6.22 -0.30 5.33
CA SER A 44 -6.22 -1.60 6.01
C SER A 44 -5.15 -2.56 5.46
N GLY A 45 -4.41 -2.17 4.42
CA GLY A 45 -3.37 -2.99 3.81
C GLY A 45 -2.88 -2.47 2.46
N THR A 46 -1.96 -3.21 1.86
CA THR A 46 -1.40 -2.99 0.52
C THR A 46 -1.26 -4.34 -0.17
N GLU A 47 -1.17 -4.35 -1.50
CA GLU A 47 -0.81 -5.54 -2.28
C GLU A 47 0.70 -5.77 -2.29
N VAL A 48 1.14 -6.90 -2.84
CA VAL A 48 2.57 -7.20 -2.98
C VAL A 48 3.11 -6.49 -4.21
N LEU A 49 4.11 -5.62 -4.00
CA LEU A 49 4.97 -5.09 -5.06
C LEU A 49 6.04 -6.16 -5.37
N LEU A 50 6.19 -6.58 -6.62
CA LEU A 50 7.13 -7.64 -7.01
C LEU A 50 8.48 -6.99 -7.39
N SER A 51 9.36 -6.82 -6.40
CA SER A 51 10.76 -6.43 -6.62
C SER A 51 11.75 -7.46 -6.09
#